data_AF-A0A142BVS9-F1
#
_entry.id   AF-A0A142BVS9-F1
#
_cell.length_a   1.000
_cell.length_b   1.000
_cell.length_c   1.000
_cell.angle_alpha   90.00
_cell.angle_beta   90.00
_cell.angle_gamma   90.00
#
_symmetry.space_group_name_H-M   'P 1'
#
loop_
_entity.id
_entity.type
_entity.pdbx_description
1 polymer ?
#
loop_
_entity_poly.entity_id
_entity_poly.type
_entity_poly.pdbx_seq_one_letter_code
_entity_poly.pdbx_strand_id
1 'polypeptide(L)'
;MSQEIALYKSELSTVERQIIAAMPADAADFDTQFDSDLDASDIAYSLAIGLVGVFISTNADIEKWLASVHDAASGKKGEYNIIQQMLGSLLFHQGDALDVFKSGEGFVARNGEKAYVMFHRLLFGHDVLATGKGLMPFNPFTLMFEQQGLAGVLQAARHLIADTMSKQGLPVPGSSYFDINREDGKPWNKIIDWVQELSIESCGDKKLQQDIYSHMFTIRAQDIAAGGLVAVLDNAYYLARRIDDPIRKAQIELVSTSVAFFGQAAVGASRQNGVPYINNAMVPQLAKAYAGLFASSMKRTYQLREKTKELCNSADEQIARHELISEQLHSSLDSLDSSNAAANVSKLINYLED
;
A
#
# COMPACT_ATOMS: atom_id res chain seq x y z
N MET A 1 23.28 60.08 -25.09
CA MET A 1 22.02 59.67 -24.41
C MET A 1 21.22 58.58 -25.13
N SER A 2 20.56 58.81 -26.27
CA SER A 2 19.69 57.76 -26.88
C SER A 2 20.46 56.57 -27.47
N GLN A 3 21.68 56.78 -27.97
CA GLN A 3 22.54 55.69 -28.49
C GLN A 3 23.21 54.90 -27.37
N GLU A 4 23.65 55.55 -26.29
CA GLU A 4 24.25 54.88 -25.12
C GLU A 4 23.23 53.99 -24.39
N ILE A 5 21.97 54.44 -24.25
CA ILE A 5 20.90 53.61 -23.66
C ILE A 5 20.57 52.40 -24.55
N ALA A 6 20.64 52.56 -25.87
CA ALA A 6 20.42 51.46 -26.81
C ALA A 6 21.57 50.43 -26.79
N LEU A 7 22.82 50.92 -26.68
CA LEU A 7 24.00 50.08 -26.52
C LEU A 7 23.93 49.31 -25.20
N TYR A 8 23.62 50.00 -24.10
CA TYR A 8 23.47 49.40 -22.77
C TYR A 8 22.38 48.32 -22.74
N LYS A 9 21.22 48.55 -23.36
CA LYS A 9 20.15 47.52 -23.48
C LYS A 9 20.57 46.33 -24.34
N SER A 10 21.32 46.57 -25.41
CA SER A 10 21.85 45.50 -26.27
C SER A 10 22.84 44.63 -25.51
N GLU A 11 23.75 45.25 -24.77
CA GLU A 11 24.73 44.57 -23.91
C GLU A 11 24.03 43.81 -22.78
N LEU A 12 23.02 44.41 -22.11
CA LEU A 12 22.23 43.73 -21.08
C LEU A 12 21.52 42.49 -21.62
N SER A 13 20.91 42.58 -22.81
CA SER A 13 20.25 41.42 -23.46
C SER A 13 21.23 40.33 -23.89
N THR A 14 22.49 40.70 -24.11
CA THR A 14 23.55 39.77 -24.51
C THR A 14 24.09 39.06 -23.27
N VAL A 15 24.26 39.79 -22.17
CA VAL A 15 24.60 39.25 -20.85
C VAL A 15 23.49 38.34 -20.32
N GLU A 16 22.22 38.72 -20.42
CA GLU A 16 21.09 37.84 -20.05
C GLU A 16 21.08 36.53 -20.85
N ARG A 17 21.35 36.60 -22.15
CA ARG A 17 21.47 35.40 -23.00
C ARG A 17 22.68 34.55 -22.64
N GLN A 18 23.79 35.17 -22.27
CA GLN A 18 24.99 34.46 -21.80
C GLN A 18 24.78 33.84 -20.42
N ILE A 19 24.05 34.49 -19.51
CA ILE A 19 23.65 33.93 -18.22
C ILE A 19 22.73 32.73 -18.44
N ILE A 20 21.71 32.83 -19.30
CA ILE A 20 20.83 31.70 -19.64
C ILE A 20 21.59 30.56 -20.34
N ALA A 21 22.62 30.87 -21.13
CA ALA A 21 23.48 29.86 -21.77
C ALA A 21 24.55 29.28 -20.84
N ALA A 22 24.96 30.02 -19.81
CA ALA A 22 25.89 29.61 -18.75
C ALA A 22 25.17 29.01 -17.54
N MET A 23 23.83 29.10 -17.48
CA MET A 23 23.03 28.26 -16.61
C MET A 23 23.43 26.82 -16.95
N PRO A 24 23.98 26.09 -15.98
CA PRO A 24 24.53 24.80 -16.29
C PRO A 24 23.38 23.90 -16.79
N ALA A 25 23.64 23.17 -17.88
CA ALA A 25 22.65 22.29 -18.51
C ALA A 25 22.06 21.26 -17.52
N ASP A 26 22.76 21.04 -16.40
CA ASP A 26 22.37 20.20 -15.28
C ASP A 26 21.11 20.69 -14.54
N ALA A 27 20.77 21.98 -14.58
CA ALA A 27 19.58 22.52 -13.91
C ALA A 27 18.29 22.23 -14.68
N ALA A 28 18.35 22.26 -16.02
CA ALA A 28 17.23 21.85 -16.88
C ALA A 28 17.09 20.33 -16.94
N ASP A 29 18.21 19.59 -16.95
CA ASP A 29 18.19 18.13 -16.87
C ASP A 29 17.67 17.63 -15.50
N PHE A 30 17.94 18.35 -14.40
CA PHE A 30 17.44 17.98 -13.06
C PHE A 30 15.91 18.01 -12.96
N ASP A 31 15.23 18.94 -13.62
CA ASP A 31 13.76 19.02 -13.62
C ASP A 31 13.14 17.85 -14.40
N THR A 32 13.77 17.43 -15.50
CA THR A 32 13.36 16.23 -16.26
C THR A 32 13.67 14.91 -15.54
N GLN A 33 14.52 14.94 -14.52
CA GLN A 33 14.91 13.76 -13.75
C GLN A 33 13.80 13.24 -12.83
N PHE A 34 12.69 14.00 -12.72
CA PHE A 34 11.63 13.70 -11.77
C PHE A 34 10.21 13.81 -12.33
N ASP A 35 9.93 13.09 -13.42
CA ASP A 35 8.57 12.92 -13.97
C ASP A 35 7.70 12.01 -13.07
N SER A 36 7.28 12.56 -11.93
CA SER A 36 6.42 11.87 -10.97
C SER A 36 4.93 12.13 -11.20
N ASP A 37 4.58 12.99 -12.13
CA ASP A 37 3.19 13.44 -12.28
C ASP A 37 2.35 12.33 -12.91
N LEU A 38 1.16 12.12 -12.35
CA LEU A 38 0.16 11.25 -12.95
C LEU A 38 -0.41 11.93 -14.19
N ASP A 39 -0.39 11.22 -15.31
CA ASP A 39 -1.18 11.63 -16.47
C ASP A 39 -2.61 11.06 -16.40
N ALA A 40 -3.47 11.52 -17.30
CA ALA A 40 -4.86 11.07 -17.37
C ALA A 40 -5.01 9.55 -17.59
N SER A 41 -4.05 8.92 -18.28
CA SER A 41 -4.06 7.47 -18.51
C SER A 41 -3.75 6.73 -17.22
N ASP A 42 -2.80 7.22 -16.41
CA ASP A 42 -2.46 6.62 -15.12
C ASP A 42 -3.65 6.64 -14.17
N ILE A 43 -4.36 7.77 -14.11
CA ILE A 43 -5.57 7.90 -13.30
C ILE A 43 -6.67 6.97 -13.82
N ALA A 44 -6.96 7.01 -15.12
CA ALA A 44 -8.00 6.16 -15.70
C ALA A 44 -7.70 4.65 -15.51
N TYR A 45 -6.44 4.25 -15.70
CA TYR A 45 -6.00 2.88 -15.52
C TYR A 45 -6.11 2.43 -14.07
N SER A 46 -5.57 3.21 -13.12
CA SER A 46 -5.62 2.89 -11.69
C SER A 46 -7.05 2.78 -11.18
N LEU A 47 -7.95 3.68 -11.60
CA LEU A 47 -9.39 3.56 -11.31
C LEU A 47 -9.98 2.26 -11.88
N ALA A 48 -9.69 1.93 -13.13
CA ALA A 48 -10.22 0.73 -13.79
C ALA A 48 -9.74 -0.56 -13.11
N ILE A 49 -8.46 -0.67 -12.77
CA ILE A 49 -7.89 -1.82 -12.07
C ILE A 49 -8.43 -1.91 -10.64
N GLY A 50 -8.59 -0.78 -9.96
CA GLY A 50 -9.25 -0.75 -8.66
C GLY A 50 -10.67 -1.34 -8.72
N LEU A 51 -11.45 -0.98 -9.75
CA LEU A 51 -12.79 -1.54 -9.99
C LEU A 51 -12.77 -3.03 -10.32
N VAL A 52 -11.73 -3.55 -10.99
CA VAL A 52 -11.54 -5.00 -11.16
C VAL A 52 -11.37 -5.65 -9.78
N GLY A 53 -10.58 -5.04 -8.89
CA GLY A 53 -10.46 -5.48 -7.49
C GLY A 53 -11.81 -5.56 -6.79
N VAL A 54 -12.63 -4.50 -6.87
CA VAL A 54 -14.00 -4.45 -6.31
C VAL A 54 -14.87 -5.57 -6.88
N PHE A 55 -14.82 -5.79 -8.20
CA PHE A 55 -15.61 -6.83 -8.85
C PHE A 55 -15.23 -8.20 -8.30
N ILE A 56 -13.94 -8.52 -8.24
CA ILE A 56 -13.47 -9.82 -7.75
C ILE A 56 -13.84 -10.01 -6.28
N SER A 57 -13.61 -9.04 -5.41
CA SER A 57 -13.85 -9.18 -3.97
C SER A 57 -15.32 -9.26 -3.57
N THR A 58 -16.22 -8.70 -4.40
CA THR A 58 -17.66 -8.65 -4.11
C THR A 58 -18.48 -9.65 -4.94
N ASN A 59 -17.84 -10.54 -5.69
CA ASN A 59 -18.51 -11.51 -6.55
C ASN A 59 -19.01 -12.75 -5.77
N ALA A 60 -20.32 -12.98 -5.74
CA ALA A 60 -20.91 -14.09 -5.02
C ALA A 60 -20.60 -15.47 -5.63
N ASP A 61 -20.33 -15.55 -6.93
CA ASP A 61 -20.02 -16.82 -7.58
C ASP A 61 -18.58 -17.25 -7.32
N ILE A 62 -17.64 -16.31 -7.26
CA ILE A 62 -16.26 -16.57 -6.80
C ILE A 62 -16.28 -17.05 -5.34
N GLU A 63 -17.06 -16.40 -4.47
CA GLU A 63 -17.25 -16.82 -3.08
C GLU A 63 -17.78 -18.25 -2.98
N LYS A 64 -18.85 -18.59 -3.71
CA LYS A 64 -19.40 -19.95 -3.73
C LYS A 64 -18.39 -20.97 -4.26
N TRP A 65 -17.63 -20.60 -5.29
CA TRP A 65 -16.61 -21.47 -5.86
C TRP A 65 -15.51 -21.77 -4.84
N LEU A 66 -15.01 -20.75 -4.12
CA LEU A 66 -14.03 -20.90 -3.05
C LEU A 66 -14.59 -21.72 -1.87
N ALA A 67 -15.83 -21.46 -1.47
CA ALA A 67 -16.48 -22.24 -0.41
C ALA A 67 -16.56 -23.73 -0.77
N SER A 68 -16.74 -24.06 -2.05
CA SER A 68 -16.72 -25.45 -2.53
C SER A 68 -15.32 -26.08 -2.46
N VAL A 69 -14.25 -25.28 -2.64
CA VAL A 69 -12.88 -25.74 -2.40
C VAL A 69 -12.68 -26.07 -0.91
N HIS A 70 -13.15 -25.19 -0.02
CA HIS A 70 -13.09 -25.43 1.43
C HIS A 70 -13.90 -26.66 1.85
N ASP A 71 -15.11 -26.83 1.31
CA ASP A 71 -15.94 -28.01 1.57
C ASP A 71 -15.24 -29.31 1.12
N ALA A 72 -14.58 -29.31 -0.04
CA ALA A 72 -13.76 -30.43 -0.49
C ALA A 72 -12.55 -30.69 0.44
N ALA A 73 -11.88 -29.64 0.90
CA ALA A 73 -10.75 -29.72 1.83
C ALA A 73 -11.16 -30.23 3.23
N SER A 74 -12.39 -29.93 3.65
CA SER A 74 -13.00 -30.41 4.89
C SER A 74 -13.52 -31.86 4.79
N GLY A 75 -13.35 -32.53 3.63
CA GLY A 75 -13.82 -33.90 3.41
C GLY A 75 -15.34 -34.03 3.29
N LYS A 76 -16.08 -32.95 3.03
CA LYS A 76 -17.53 -33.01 2.81
C LYS A 76 -17.81 -33.69 1.48
N LYS A 77 -18.80 -34.59 1.46
CA LYS A 77 -19.28 -35.21 0.22
C LYS A 77 -19.99 -34.16 -0.65
N GLY A 78 -19.64 -34.07 -1.92
CA GLY A 78 -20.22 -33.15 -2.88
C GLY A 78 -19.71 -33.39 -4.29
N GLU A 79 -20.34 -32.74 -5.27
CA GLU A 79 -19.89 -32.71 -6.66
C GLU A 79 -18.97 -31.51 -6.86
N TYR A 80 -17.66 -31.77 -6.91
CA TYR A 80 -16.64 -30.74 -7.11
C TYR A 80 -15.99 -30.90 -8.48
N ASN A 81 -15.66 -29.80 -9.16
CA ASN A 81 -14.88 -29.86 -10.40
C ASN A 81 -13.41 -30.27 -10.14
N ILE A 82 -12.67 -30.61 -11.19
CA ILE A 82 -11.29 -31.11 -11.10
C ILE A 82 -10.38 -30.14 -10.33
N ILE A 83 -10.52 -28.84 -10.53
CA ILE A 83 -9.69 -27.83 -9.86
C ILE A 83 -10.03 -27.77 -8.37
N GLN A 84 -11.32 -27.79 -8.02
CA GLN A 84 -11.78 -27.82 -6.64
C GLN A 84 -11.33 -29.09 -5.91
N GLN A 85 -11.35 -30.25 -6.58
CA GLN A 85 -10.84 -31.50 -6.02
C GLN A 85 -9.33 -31.44 -5.79
N MET A 86 -8.57 -30.91 -6.75
CA MET A 86 -7.12 -30.77 -6.63
C MET A 86 -6.75 -29.83 -5.47
N LEU A 87 -7.36 -28.65 -5.41
CA LEU A 87 -7.13 -27.69 -4.33
C LEU A 87 -7.62 -28.22 -2.98
N GLY A 88 -8.77 -28.88 -2.96
CA GLY A 88 -9.30 -29.56 -1.76
C GLY A 88 -8.37 -30.64 -1.24
N SER A 89 -7.78 -31.46 -2.12
CA SER A 89 -6.79 -32.46 -1.72
C SER A 89 -5.48 -31.83 -1.25
N LEU A 90 -5.04 -30.73 -1.86
CA LEU A 90 -3.82 -30.01 -1.45
C LEU A 90 -3.97 -29.38 -0.06
N LEU A 91 -5.17 -28.90 0.24
CA LEU A 91 -5.51 -28.18 1.47
C LEU A 91 -6.26 -29.06 2.48
N PHE A 92 -6.29 -30.37 2.28
CA PHE A 92 -7.09 -31.28 3.11
C PHE A 92 -6.77 -31.13 4.60
N HIS A 93 -7.80 -30.92 5.42
CA HIS A 93 -7.62 -30.52 6.83
C HIS A 93 -8.66 -31.15 7.79
N GLN A 94 -9.38 -32.18 7.33
CA GLN A 94 -10.34 -32.88 8.16
C GLN A 94 -9.63 -33.66 9.28
N GLY A 95 -10.06 -33.45 10.54
CA GLY A 95 -9.50 -34.14 11.71
C GLY A 95 -8.31 -33.43 12.36
N ASP A 96 -7.97 -32.24 11.90
CA ASP A 96 -6.97 -31.39 12.53
C ASP A 96 -7.42 -30.89 13.91
N ALA A 97 -6.47 -30.73 14.83
CA ALA A 97 -6.71 -30.25 16.19
C ALA A 97 -7.19 -28.80 16.26
N LEU A 98 -7.19 -28.07 15.14
CA LEU A 98 -7.75 -26.71 15.05
C LEU A 98 -9.28 -26.75 15.06
N ASP A 99 -9.87 -27.79 14.46
CA ASP A 99 -11.31 -28.01 14.31
C ASP A 99 -11.74 -29.25 15.13
N VAL A 100 -11.54 -29.19 16.45
CA VAL A 100 -11.96 -30.27 17.35
C VAL A 100 -13.48 -30.37 17.35
N PHE A 101 -13.99 -31.39 16.67
CA PHE A 101 -15.41 -31.73 16.61
C PHE A 101 -15.67 -33.00 17.43
N LYS A 102 -16.43 -32.88 18.52
CA LYS A 102 -16.88 -34.03 19.30
C LYS A 102 -18.26 -34.47 18.81
N SER A 103 -18.38 -35.74 18.38
CA SER A 103 -19.66 -36.29 17.89
C SER A 103 -20.77 -36.12 18.93
N GLY A 104 -21.90 -35.51 18.55
CA GLY A 104 -23.01 -35.17 19.45
C GLY A 104 -22.85 -33.87 20.24
N GLU A 105 -21.62 -33.37 20.44
CA GLU A 105 -21.32 -32.16 21.21
C GLU A 105 -20.97 -30.95 20.31
N GLY A 106 -20.48 -31.16 19.09
CA GLY A 106 -20.13 -30.10 18.15
C GLY A 106 -18.68 -29.62 18.27
N PHE A 107 -18.40 -28.44 17.72
CA PHE A 107 -17.09 -27.80 17.87
C PHE A 107 -16.82 -27.43 19.33
N VAL A 108 -15.55 -27.44 19.72
CA VAL A 108 -15.11 -27.16 21.09
C VAL A 108 -14.65 -25.71 21.23
N ALA A 109 -15.03 -25.06 22.34
CA ALA A 109 -14.56 -23.76 22.78
C ALA A 109 -13.35 -23.90 23.72
N ARG A 110 -12.77 -22.76 24.10
CA ARG A 110 -11.56 -22.62 24.93
C ARG A 110 -11.52 -23.47 26.20
N ASN A 111 -12.67 -23.62 26.86
CA ASN A 111 -12.82 -24.37 28.11
C ASN A 111 -13.16 -25.87 27.89
N GLY A 112 -13.15 -26.35 26.65
CA GLY A 112 -13.53 -27.73 26.33
C GLY A 112 -15.02 -27.96 26.11
N GLU A 113 -15.87 -26.94 26.37
CA GLU A 113 -17.32 -27.00 26.15
C GLU A 113 -17.69 -26.76 24.68
N LYS A 114 -18.99 -26.89 24.36
CA LYS A 114 -19.52 -26.65 23.03
C LYS A 114 -19.36 -25.18 22.61
N ALA A 115 -18.62 -24.94 21.53
CA ALA A 115 -18.52 -23.64 20.88
C ALA A 115 -19.82 -23.24 20.20
N TYR A 116 -20.03 -21.93 20.10
CA TYR A 116 -21.04 -21.40 19.21
C TYR A 116 -20.59 -21.66 17.76
N VAL A 117 -21.17 -22.69 17.14
CA VAL A 117 -20.72 -23.26 15.85
C VAL A 117 -20.48 -22.21 14.77
N MET A 118 -21.33 -21.18 14.70
CA MET A 118 -21.21 -20.10 13.72
C MET A 118 -19.89 -19.31 13.85
N PHE A 119 -19.26 -19.29 15.02
CA PHE A 119 -18.05 -18.53 15.34
C PHE A 119 -16.95 -19.40 15.97
N HIS A 120 -16.97 -20.71 15.74
CA HIS A 120 -16.02 -21.64 16.38
C HIS A 120 -14.55 -21.22 16.19
N ARG A 121 -14.19 -20.64 15.04
CA ARG A 121 -12.83 -20.16 14.75
C ARG A 121 -12.38 -18.99 15.63
N LEU A 122 -13.30 -18.12 16.04
CA LEU A 122 -12.99 -17.10 17.05
C LEU A 122 -12.81 -17.70 18.44
N LEU A 123 -13.37 -18.88 18.68
CA LEU A 123 -13.45 -19.48 20.00
C LEU A 123 -12.36 -20.52 20.23
N PHE A 124 -11.62 -20.94 19.20
CA PHE A 124 -10.53 -21.90 19.36
C PHE A 124 -9.59 -21.92 18.15
N GLY A 125 -8.30 -22.19 18.39
CA GLY A 125 -7.36 -22.76 17.41
C GLY A 125 -6.92 -21.93 16.20
N HIS A 126 -7.59 -20.84 15.82
CA HIS A 126 -7.37 -20.24 14.49
C HIS A 126 -6.62 -18.89 14.50
N ASP A 127 -6.34 -18.32 15.68
CA ASP A 127 -5.59 -17.06 15.78
C ASP A 127 -4.08 -17.31 15.86
N VAL A 128 -3.35 -16.91 14.83
CA VAL A 128 -1.90 -17.08 14.70
C VAL A 128 -1.08 -16.25 15.70
N LEU A 129 -1.66 -15.21 16.30
CA LEU A 129 -1.01 -14.39 17.33
C LEU A 129 -1.39 -14.83 18.76
N ALA A 130 -2.22 -15.87 18.88
CA ALA A 130 -2.62 -16.36 20.18
C ALA A 130 -1.43 -16.92 20.96
N THR A 131 -1.43 -16.67 22.27
CA THR A 131 -0.35 -17.09 23.17
C THR A 131 -0.67 -18.36 23.97
N GLY A 132 -1.90 -18.87 23.89
CA GLY A 132 -2.36 -20.03 24.68
C GLY A 132 -2.43 -19.80 26.18
N LYS A 133 -2.38 -18.55 26.66
CA LYS A 133 -2.43 -18.21 28.09
C LYS A 133 -3.77 -17.57 28.47
N GLY A 134 -4.27 -17.93 29.65
CA GLY A 134 -5.48 -17.35 30.22
C GLY A 134 -6.70 -17.64 29.36
N LEU A 135 -7.33 -16.59 28.84
CA LEU A 135 -8.49 -16.71 27.95
C LEU A 135 -8.12 -16.81 26.48
N MET A 136 -6.84 -16.71 26.07
CA MET A 136 -6.45 -16.81 24.66
C MET A 136 -6.46 -18.27 24.18
N PRO A 137 -6.76 -18.53 22.89
CA PRO A 137 -6.83 -19.88 22.39
C PRO A 137 -5.40 -20.39 22.20
N PHE A 138 -5.24 -21.69 22.02
CA PHE A 138 -3.92 -22.19 21.65
C PHE A 138 -3.56 -21.72 20.25
N ASN A 139 -2.28 -21.40 20.06
CA ASN A 139 -1.73 -21.04 18.77
C ASN A 139 -1.91 -22.21 17.77
N PRO A 140 -2.38 -21.98 16.54
CA PRO A 140 -2.61 -23.04 15.57
C PRO A 140 -1.37 -23.90 15.30
N PHE A 141 -0.20 -23.26 15.22
CA PHE A 141 1.05 -23.97 14.93
C PHE A 141 1.49 -24.84 16.11
N THR A 142 1.27 -24.36 17.35
CA THR A 142 1.55 -25.15 18.56
C THR A 142 0.62 -26.36 18.64
N LEU A 143 -0.69 -26.17 18.45
CA LEU A 143 -1.67 -27.27 18.46
C LEU A 143 -1.33 -28.36 17.46
N MET A 144 -1.03 -27.96 16.22
CA MET A 144 -0.72 -28.93 15.18
C MET A 144 0.65 -29.58 15.39
N PHE A 145 1.62 -28.85 15.94
CA PHE A 145 2.90 -29.44 16.34
C PHE A 145 2.71 -30.51 17.43
N GLU A 146 1.82 -30.29 18.39
CA GLU A 146 1.49 -31.31 19.40
C GLU A 146 0.79 -32.54 18.78
N GLN A 147 -0.03 -32.35 17.74
CA GLN A 147 -0.71 -33.45 17.06
C GLN A 147 0.22 -34.26 16.14
N GLN A 148 1.10 -33.60 15.37
CA GLN A 148 1.84 -34.22 14.25
C GLN A 148 3.33 -33.82 14.15
N GLY A 149 3.90 -33.17 15.17
CA GLY A 149 5.28 -32.68 15.15
C GLY A 149 5.52 -31.62 14.07
N LEU A 150 6.71 -31.61 13.45
CA LEU A 150 7.07 -30.61 12.43
C LEU A 150 6.12 -30.62 11.21
N ALA A 151 5.60 -31.78 10.82
CA ALA A 151 4.60 -31.88 9.75
C ALA A 151 3.31 -31.12 10.09
N GLY A 152 2.98 -31.05 11.39
CA GLY A 152 1.86 -30.28 11.91
C GLY A 152 1.97 -28.78 11.63
N VAL A 153 3.17 -28.20 11.62
CA VAL A 153 3.34 -26.76 11.31
C VAL A 153 2.91 -26.46 9.87
N LEU A 154 3.29 -27.33 8.93
CA LEU A 154 2.84 -27.22 7.53
C LEU A 154 1.35 -27.49 7.40
N GLN A 155 0.83 -28.45 8.16
CA GLN A 155 -0.59 -28.76 8.18
C GLN A 155 -1.44 -27.59 8.72
N ALA A 156 -0.98 -26.91 9.77
CA ALA A 156 -1.60 -25.67 10.26
C ALA A 156 -1.66 -24.61 9.15
N ALA A 157 -0.56 -24.39 8.41
CA ALA A 157 -0.59 -23.45 7.29
C ALA A 157 -1.61 -23.85 6.22
N ARG A 158 -1.70 -25.14 5.85
CA ARG A 158 -2.71 -25.64 4.90
C ARG A 158 -4.13 -25.40 5.39
N HIS A 159 -4.40 -25.72 6.65
CA HIS A 159 -5.70 -25.53 7.28
C HIS A 159 -6.12 -24.06 7.27
N LEU A 160 -5.24 -23.16 7.73
CA LEU A 160 -5.51 -21.73 7.79
C LEU A 160 -5.73 -21.15 6.37
N ILE A 161 -4.98 -21.61 5.37
CA ILE A 161 -5.21 -21.26 3.96
C ILE A 161 -6.57 -21.76 3.49
N ALA A 162 -6.94 -23.01 3.79
CA ALA A 162 -8.26 -23.56 3.46
C ALA A 162 -9.38 -22.69 4.03
N ASP A 163 -9.24 -22.25 5.28
CA ASP A 163 -10.25 -21.43 5.95
C ASP A 163 -10.48 -20.08 5.31
N THR A 164 -9.46 -19.47 4.69
CA THR A 164 -9.65 -18.26 3.89
C THR A 164 -10.61 -18.49 2.71
N MET A 165 -10.76 -19.72 2.22
CA MET A 165 -11.67 -20.08 1.14
C MET A 165 -13.10 -20.41 1.61
N SER A 166 -13.30 -20.58 2.92
CA SER A 166 -14.62 -20.84 3.49
C SER A 166 -15.56 -19.62 3.40
N LYS A 167 -16.87 -19.84 3.61
CA LYS A 167 -17.84 -18.74 3.76
C LYS A 167 -17.54 -17.82 4.95
N GLN A 168 -16.91 -18.35 5.99
CA GLN A 168 -16.61 -17.60 7.20
C GLN A 168 -15.31 -16.79 7.07
N GLY A 169 -14.33 -17.30 6.32
CA GLY A 169 -12.97 -16.78 6.29
C GLY A 169 -12.14 -17.21 7.51
N LEU A 170 -10.87 -16.77 7.52
CA LEU A 170 -9.94 -16.97 8.62
C LEU A 170 -9.98 -15.74 9.55
N PRO A 171 -10.18 -15.87 10.88
CA PRO A 171 -10.19 -14.72 11.78
C PRO A 171 -8.95 -13.83 11.59
N VAL A 172 -9.13 -12.51 11.71
CA VAL A 172 -7.99 -11.60 11.69
C VAL A 172 -6.97 -11.97 12.80
N PRO A 173 -5.66 -11.89 12.52
CA PRO A 173 -4.62 -12.10 13.52
C PRO A 173 -4.82 -11.20 14.73
N GLY A 174 -4.72 -11.75 15.93
CA GLY A 174 -4.96 -11.05 17.18
C GLY A 174 -6.42 -10.95 17.60
N SER A 175 -7.35 -11.60 16.89
CA SER A 175 -8.76 -11.66 17.28
C SER A 175 -8.97 -12.18 18.72
N SER A 176 -8.03 -12.97 19.24
CA SER A 176 -8.03 -13.44 20.63
C SER A 176 -7.77 -12.37 21.71
N TYR A 177 -7.29 -11.18 21.33
CA TYR A 177 -7.20 -10.07 22.30
C TYR A 177 -8.57 -9.58 22.77
N PHE A 178 -9.63 -9.94 22.05
CA PHE A 178 -11.01 -9.58 22.36
C PHE A 178 -11.77 -10.65 23.16
N ASP A 179 -11.07 -11.64 23.69
CA ASP A 179 -11.68 -12.70 24.47
C ASP A 179 -12.10 -12.23 25.85
N ILE A 180 -13.28 -12.68 26.27
CA ILE A 180 -13.87 -12.38 27.58
C ILE A 180 -14.52 -13.63 28.18
N ASN A 181 -14.70 -13.61 29.50
CA ASN A 181 -15.62 -14.49 30.18
C ASN A 181 -16.99 -13.83 30.23
N ARG A 182 -18.03 -14.53 29.78
CA ARG A 182 -19.40 -14.11 30.05
C ARG A 182 -19.78 -14.37 31.50
N GLU A 183 -20.89 -13.78 31.93
CA GLU A 183 -21.40 -13.90 33.30
C GLU A 183 -21.69 -15.36 33.71
N ASP A 184 -21.97 -16.24 32.74
CA ASP A 184 -22.15 -17.68 32.93
C ASP A 184 -20.83 -18.46 33.00
N GLY A 185 -19.69 -17.77 33.02
CA GLY A 185 -18.35 -18.37 33.05
C GLY A 185 -17.89 -18.93 31.71
N LYS A 186 -18.68 -18.80 30.63
CA LYS A 186 -18.30 -19.34 29.33
C LYS A 186 -17.31 -18.43 28.59
N PRO A 187 -16.29 -19.02 27.94
CA PRO A 187 -15.41 -18.29 27.06
C PRO A 187 -16.17 -17.72 25.87
N TRP A 188 -15.89 -16.46 25.57
CA TRP A 188 -16.53 -15.71 24.50
C TRP A 188 -15.55 -14.76 23.84
N ASN A 189 -15.94 -14.19 22.71
CA ASN A 189 -15.17 -13.20 22.00
C ASN A 189 -16.05 -11.99 21.70
N LYS A 190 -15.62 -10.78 22.06
CA LYS A 190 -16.41 -9.54 21.88
C LYS A 190 -16.76 -9.25 20.43
N ILE A 191 -15.99 -9.74 19.46
CA ILE A 191 -16.34 -9.60 18.04
C ILE A 191 -17.71 -10.21 17.77
N ILE A 192 -18.07 -11.32 18.44
CA ILE A 192 -19.39 -11.94 18.29
C ILE A 192 -20.50 -10.98 18.75
N ASP A 193 -20.29 -10.24 19.83
CA ASP A 193 -21.25 -9.25 20.32
C ASP A 193 -21.40 -8.11 19.31
N TRP A 194 -20.27 -7.56 18.82
CA TRP A 194 -20.28 -6.49 17.82
C TRP A 194 -21.02 -6.86 16.54
N VAL A 195 -20.77 -8.05 15.99
CA VAL A 195 -21.44 -8.45 14.73
C VAL A 195 -22.93 -8.76 14.94
N GLN A 196 -23.32 -9.19 16.14
CA GLN A 196 -24.72 -9.39 16.48
C GLN A 196 -25.46 -8.06 16.66
N GLU A 197 -24.83 -7.10 17.34
CA GLU A 197 -25.35 -5.73 17.51
C GLU A 197 -25.47 -5.04 16.16
N LEU A 198 -24.42 -5.05 15.34
CA LEU A 198 -24.45 -4.49 13.98
C LEU A 198 -25.51 -5.14 13.10
N SER A 199 -25.69 -6.47 13.19
CA SER A 199 -26.77 -7.15 12.48
C SER A 199 -28.14 -6.61 12.90
N ILE A 200 -28.38 -6.48 14.22
CA ILE A 200 -29.65 -5.98 14.74
C ILE A 200 -29.88 -4.52 14.31
N GLU A 201 -28.86 -3.67 14.38
CA GLU A 201 -28.95 -2.28 13.95
C GLU A 201 -29.26 -2.15 12.45
N SER A 202 -28.69 -3.02 11.63
CA SER A 202 -28.77 -2.93 10.17
C SER A 202 -30.01 -3.61 9.57
N CYS A 203 -30.52 -4.67 10.19
CA CYS A 203 -31.67 -5.42 9.67
C CYS A 203 -32.75 -5.80 10.70
N GLY A 204 -32.62 -5.40 11.96
CA GLY A 204 -33.59 -5.67 13.03
C GLY A 204 -33.51 -7.09 13.62
N ASP A 205 -32.62 -7.95 13.12
CA ASP A 205 -32.41 -9.31 13.64
C ASP A 205 -30.94 -9.76 13.52
N LYS A 206 -30.63 -10.99 13.94
CA LYS A 206 -29.26 -11.55 13.92
C LYS A 206 -28.94 -12.37 12.65
N LYS A 207 -29.72 -12.27 11.57
CA LYS A 207 -29.52 -13.12 10.38
C LYS A 207 -28.22 -12.81 9.63
N LEU A 208 -27.77 -11.55 9.64
CA LEU A 208 -26.57 -11.12 8.93
C LEU A 208 -25.28 -11.26 9.76
N GLN A 209 -25.35 -11.69 11.01
CA GLN A 209 -24.20 -11.72 11.93
C GLN A 209 -22.98 -12.50 11.36
N GLN A 210 -23.21 -13.59 10.63
CA GLN A 210 -22.13 -14.38 10.03
C GLN A 210 -21.51 -13.68 8.82
N ASP A 211 -22.34 -13.06 7.98
CA ASP A 211 -21.88 -12.34 6.79
C ASP A 211 -21.10 -11.09 7.19
N ILE A 212 -21.60 -10.34 8.19
CA ILE A 212 -20.90 -9.19 8.78
C ILE A 212 -19.54 -9.64 9.31
N TYR A 213 -19.50 -10.74 10.07
CA TYR A 213 -18.25 -11.28 10.58
C TYR A 213 -17.26 -11.65 9.47
N SER A 214 -17.73 -12.39 8.47
CA SER A 214 -16.93 -12.80 7.31
C SER A 214 -16.38 -11.61 6.51
N HIS A 215 -17.14 -10.53 6.41
CA HIS A 215 -16.74 -9.38 5.62
C HIS A 215 -15.96 -8.31 6.40
N MET A 216 -15.99 -8.31 7.74
CA MET A 216 -15.31 -7.28 8.54
C MET A 216 -14.11 -7.81 9.33
N PHE A 217 -14.19 -9.05 9.84
CA PHE A 217 -13.28 -9.55 10.87
C PHE A 217 -12.54 -10.82 10.48
N THR A 218 -12.53 -11.14 9.18
CA THR A 218 -11.75 -12.26 8.65
C THR A 218 -10.89 -11.86 7.45
N ILE A 219 -9.99 -12.77 7.10
CA ILE A 219 -9.16 -12.77 5.90
C ILE A 219 -9.75 -13.83 4.97
N ARG A 220 -10.03 -13.42 3.72
CA ARG A 220 -10.62 -14.28 2.70
C ARG A 220 -9.71 -14.43 1.50
N ALA A 221 -9.73 -15.61 0.89
CA ALA A 221 -8.94 -15.90 -0.31
C ALA A 221 -9.33 -14.98 -1.48
N GLN A 222 -10.62 -14.65 -1.57
CA GLN A 222 -11.16 -13.74 -2.57
C GLN A 222 -10.59 -12.32 -2.41
N ASP A 223 -10.46 -11.85 -1.18
CA ASP A 223 -9.89 -10.55 -0.83
C ASP A 223 -8.39 -10.50 -1.12
N ILE A 224 -7.67 -11.58 -0.80
CA ILE A 224 -6.26 -11.76 -1.15
C ILE A 224 -6.09 -11.76 -2.67
N ALA A 225 -6.93 -12.49 -3.40
CA ALA A 225 -6.87 -12.57 -4.86
C ALA A 225 -7.15 -11.22 -5.51
N ALA A 226 -8.14 -10.47 -5.01
CA ALA A 226 -8.42 -9.12 -5.50
C ALA A 226 -7.21 -8.19 -5.32
N GLY A 227 -6.63 -8.12 -4.11
CA GLY A 227 -5.45 -7.28 -3.87
C GLY A 227 -4.22 -7.72 -4.66
N GLY A 228 -3.96 -9.03 -4.73
CA GLY A 228 -2.86 -9.58 -5.51
C GLY A 228 -3.00 -9.29 -7.01
N LEU A 229 -4.20 -9.39 -7.57
CA LEU A 229 -4.47 -9.08 -8.98
C LEU A 229 -4.26 -7.59 -9.28
N VAL A 230 -4.73 -6.70 -8.41
CA VAL A 230 -4.49 -5.24 -8.52
C VAL A 230 -2.97 -4.98 -8.58
N ALA A 231 -2.20 -5.52 -7.64
CA ALA A 231 -0.76 -5.34 -7.60
C ALA A 231 -0.04 -5.89 -8.86
N VAL A 232 -0.49 -7.03 -9.39
CA VAL A 232 0.08 -7.60 -10.63
C VAL A 232 -0.22 -6.71 -11.83
N LEU A 233 -1.45 -6.21 -11.94
CA LEU A 233 -1.88 -5.35 -13.05
C LEU A 233 -1.20 -3.97 -13.00
N ASP A 234 -0.98 -3.42 -11.82
CA ASP A 234 -0.20 -2.20 -11.64
C ASP A 234 1.25 -2.41 -12.09
N ASN A 235 1.89 -3.51 -11.67
CA ASN A 235 3.25 -3.84 -12.12
C ASN A 235 3.34 -4.02 -13.64
N ALA A 236 2.36 -4.70 -14.25
CA ALA A 236 2.29 -4.84 -15.70
C ALA A 236 2.17 -3.47 -16.40
N TYR A 237 1.40 -2.55 -15.82
CA TYR A 237 1.25 -1.19 -16.34
C TYR A 237 2.55 -0.38 -16.24
N TYR A 238 3.26 -0.46 -15.12
CA TYR A 238 4.57 0.19 -14.95
C TYR A 238 5.54 -0.25 -16.04
N LEU A 239 5.62 -1.56 -16.29
CA LEU A 239 6.46 -2.13 -17.34
C LEU A 239 6.04 -1.67 -18.73
N ALA A 240 4.73 -1.66 -19.02
CA ALA A 240 4.20 -1.27 -20.33
C ALA A 240 4.43 0.21 -20.64
N ARG A 241 4.29 1.09 -19.63
CA ARG A 241 4.47 2.55 -19.76
C ARG A 241 5.90 3.01 -19.51
N ARG A 242 6.81 2.11 -19.11
CA ARG A 242 8.19 2.41 -18.69
C ARG A 242 8.23 3.45 -17.55
N ILE A 243 7.30 3.31 -16.61
CA ILE A 243 7.28 4.14 -15.41
C ILE A 243 8.32 3.57 -14.47
N ASP A 244 9.39 4.31 -14.21
CA ASP A 244 10.43 3.92 -13.28
C ASP A 244 10.46 4.77 -12.00
N ASP A 245 9.85 5.96 -12.05
CA ASP A 245 9.79 6.86 -10.90
C ASP A 245 9.02 6.24 -9.71
N PRO A 246 9.65 6.15 -8.52
CA PRO A 246 9.05 5.51 -7.36
C PRO A 246 7.86 6.28 -6.78
N ILE A 247 7.80 7.61 -6.95
CA ILE A 247 6.68 8.42 -6.48
C ILE A 247 5.46 8.13 -7.36
N ARG A 248 5.61 8.13 -8.70
CA ARG A 248 4.55 7.81 -9.65
C ARG A 248 4.01 6.39 -9.46
N LYS A 249 4.90 5.39 -9.26
CA LYS A 249 4.49 4.01 -8.91
C LYS A 249 3.68 3.99 -7.61
N ALA A 250 4.16 4.66 -6.56
CA ALA A 250 3.46 4.69 -5.28
C ALA A 250 2.09 5.39 -5.39
N GLN A 251 1.97 6.45 -6.19
CA GLN A 251 0.71 7.12 -6.45
C GLN A 251 -0.28 6.23 -7.21
N ILE A 252 0.15 5.53 -8.26
CA ILE A 252 -0.71 4.59 -9.00
C ILE A 252 -1.19 3.45 -8.08
N GLU A 253 -0.27 2.79 -7.36
CA GLU A 253 -0.58 1.73 -6.39
C GLU A 253 -1.55 2.24 -5.30
N LEU A 254 -1.37 3.48 -4.83
CA LEU A 254 -2.25 4.08 -3.84
C LEU A 254 -3.66 4.30 -4.41
N VAL A 255 -3.80 4.85 -5.62
CA VAL A 255 -5.11 5.10 -6.23
C VAL A 255 -5.84 3.77 -6.51
N SER A 256 -5.19 2.82 -7.17
CA SER A 256 -5.80 1.53 -7.54
C SER A 256 -6.24 0.74 -6.31
N THR A 257 -5.37 0.63 -5.30
CA THR A 257 -5.65 -0.08 -4.05
C THR A 257 -6.72 0.64 -3.24
N SER A 258 -6.74 1.98 -3.23
CA SER A 258 -7.78 2.76 -2.53
C SER A 258 -9.14 2.56 -3.16
N VAL A 259 -9.22 2.59 -4.50
CA VAL A 259 -10.48 2.34 -5.22
C VAL A 259 -10.97 0.92 -4.94
N ALA A 260 -10.09 -0.08 -4.94
CA ALA A 260 -10.44 -1.45 -4.61
C ALA A 260 -10.98 -1.58 -3.16
N PHE A 261 -10.26 -1.03 -2.19
CA PHE A 261 -10.62 -1.11 -0.78
C PHE A 261 -11.92 -0.35 -0.46
N PHE A 262 -11.98 0.94 -0.81
CA PHE A 262 -13.16 1.77 -0.52
C PHE A 262 -14.36 1.41 -1.41
N GLY A 263 -14.12 0.97 -2.65
CA GLY A 263 -15.18 0.50 -3.53
C GLY A 263 -15.83 -0.79 -3.00
N GLN A 264 -15.04 -1.74 -2.50
CA GLN A 264 -15.56 -2.91 -1.81
C GLN A 264 -16.35 -2.52 -0.55
N ALA A 265 -15.83 -1.60 0.26
CA ALA A 265 -16.52 -1.10 1.44
C ALA A 265 -17.88 -0.45 1.08
N ALA A 266 -17.92 0.34 0.02
CA ALA A 266 -19.14 0.99 -0.48
C ALA A 266 -20.16 -0.03 -1.01
N VAL A 267 -19.72 -1.02 -1.79
CA VAL A 267 -20.59 -2.13 -2.24
C VAL A 267 -21.14 -2.90 -1.05
N GLY A 268 -20.31 -3.18 -0.05
CA GLY A 268 -20.73 -3.83 1.18
C GLY A 268 -21.79 -3.04 1.93
N ALA A 269 -21.53 -1.76 2.18
CA ALA A 269 -22.47 -0.86 2.85
C ALA A 269 -23.80 -0.79 2.09
N SER A 270 -23.77 -0.77 0.76
CA SER A 270 -24.98 -0.81 -0.06
C SER A 270 -25.74 -2.14 0.05
N ARG A 271 -25.06 -3.27 0.25
CA ARG A 271 -25.68 -4.62 0.29
C ARG A 271 -26.09 -5.06 1.70
N GLN A 272 -25.46 -4.51 2.75
CA GLN A 272 -25.71 -4.85 4.15
C GLN A 272 -26.23 -3.65 4.97
N ASN A 273 -27.07 -2.80 4.36
CA ASN A 273 -27.77 -1.69 5.02
C ASN A 273 -26.86 -0.78 5.89
N GLY A 274 -25.68 -0.44 5.38
CA GLY A 274 -24.72 0.45 6.04
C GLY A 274 -23.47 -0.24 6.58
N VAL A 275 -23.43 -1.58 6.64
CA VAL A 275 -22.22 -2.31 7.10
C VAL A 275 -21.25 -2.54 5.94
N PRO A 276 -20.01 -2.00 6.00
CA PRO A 276 -19.05 -2.11 4.90
C PRO A 276 -18.40 -3.50 4.84
N TYR A 277 -17.91 -3.87 3.65
CA TYR A 277 -16.98 -4.98 3.50
C TYR A 277 -15.56 -4.46 3.69
N ILE A 278 -14.83 -4.99 4.66
CA ILE A 278 -13.47 -4.58 4.99
C ILE A 278 -12.49 -5.64 4.50
N ASN A 279 -11.72 -5.30 3.48
CA ASN A 279 -10.67 -6.16 2.98
C ASN A 279 -9.42 -6.04 3.86
N ASN A 280 -9.36 -6.86 4.91
CA ASN A 280 -8.22 -6.88 5.84
C ASN A 280 -6.88 -7.25 5.16
N ALA A 281 -6.91 -7.98 4.04
CA ALA A 281 -5.71 -8.34 3.29
C ALA A 281 -5.10 -7.17 2.50
N MET A 282 -5.89 -6.14 2.16
CA MET A 282 -5.43 -4.96 1.43
C MET A 282 -4.95 -3.82 2.35
N VAL A 283 -5.29 -3.85 3.64
CA VAL A 283 -4.84 -2.82 4.60
C VAL A 283 -3.31 -2.66 4.63
N PRO A 284 -2.48 -3.73 4.67
CA PRO A 284 -1.03 -3.58 4.60
C PRO A 284 -0.53 -2.98 3.28
N GLN A 285 -1.21 -3.25 2.16
CA GLN A 285 -0.85 -2.70 0.85
C GLN A 285 -1.12 -1.20 0.79
N LEU A 286 -2.28 -0.75 1.30
CA LEU A 286 -2.58 0.68 1.45
C LEU A 286 -1.55 1.37 2.34
N ALA A 287 -1.25 0.79 3.50
CA ALA A 287 -0.26 1.34 4.43
C ALA A 287 1.12 1.45 3.78
N LYS A 288 1.55 0.42 3.05
CA LYS A 288 2.80 0.41 2.28
C LYS A 288 2.82 1.50 1.21
N ALA A 289 1.78 1.61 0.39
CA ALA A 289 1.70 2.60 -0.69
C ALA A 289 1.75 4.04 -0.14
N TYR A 290 0.98 4.32 0.92
CA TYR A 290 0.96 5.61 1.58
C TYR A 290 2.30 5.96 2.24
N ALA A 291 2.89 5.03 3.00
CA ALA A 291 4.19 5.23 3.64
C ALA A 291 5.32 5.39 2.60
N GLY A 292 5.27 4.61 1.52
CA GLY A 292 6.21 4.69 0.40
C GLY A 292 6.15 6.04 -0.31
N LEU A 293 4.95 6.58 -0.51
CA LEU A 293 4.74 7.91 -1.06
C LEU A 293 5.34 8.98 -0.15
N PHE A 294 5.06 8.91 1.15
CA PHE A 294 5.60 9.86 2.13
C PHE A 294 7.13 9.83 2.19
N ALA A 295 7.72 8.64 2.29
CA ALA A 295 9.17 8.47 2.35
C ALA A 295 9.87 8.96 1.06
N SER A 296 9.32 8.61 -0.10
CA SER A 296 9.89 9.00 -1.40
C SER A 296 9.76 10.51 -1.63
N SER A 297 8.63 11.10 -1.26
CA SER A 297 8.41 12.55 -1.33
C SER A 297 9.38 13.28 -0.40
N MET A 298 9.57 12.82 0.84
CA MET A 298 10.51 13.44 1.78
C MET A 298 11.96 13.37 1.27
N LYS A 299 12.35 12.21 0.72
CA LYS A 299 13.67 12.04 0.10
C LYS A 299 13.88 13.01 -1.06
N ARG A 300 12.90 13.17 -1.94
CA ARG A 300 12.98 14.11 -3.07
C ARG A 300 13.02 15.56 -2.62
N THR A 301 12.20 15.95 -1.65
CA THR A 301 12.25 17.30 -1.05
C THR A 301 13.64 17.61 -0.49
N TYR A 302 14.30 16.64 0.14
CA TYR A 302 15.66 16.81 0.61
C TYR A 302 16.67 16.98 -0.54
N GLN A 303 16.58 16.18 -1.60
CA GLN A 303 17.45 16.30 -2.79
C GLN A 303 17.27 17.65 -3.50
N LEU A 304 16.02 18.09 -3.68
CA LEU A 304 15.69 19.40 -4.24
C LEU A 304 16.32 20.51 -3.40
N ARG A 305 16.20 20.43 -2.06
CA ARG A 305 16.80 21.40 -1.15
C ARG A 305 18.31 21.50 -1.28
N GLU A 306 19.02 20.36 -1.33
CA GLU A 306 20.47 20.37 -1.49
C GLU A 306 20.88 20.94 -2.86
N LYS A 307 20.20 20.56 -3.96
CA LYS A 307 20.49 21.11 -5.28
C LYS A 307 20.18 22.62 -5.35
N THR A 308 19.11 23.10 -4.72
CA THR A 308 18.83 24.54 -4.60
C THR A 308 19.96 25.27 -3.86
N LYS A 309 20.49 24.71 -2.77
CA LYS A 309 21.63 25.32 -2.06
C LYS A 309 22.87 25.39 -2.94
N GLU A 310 23.19 24.31 -3.67
CA GLU A 310 24.31 24.28 -4.61
C GLU A 310 24.18 25.38 -5.67
N LEU A 311 22.98 25.52 -6.26
CA LEU A 311 22.70 26.55 -7.27
C LEU A 311 22.77 27.97 -6.68
N CYS A 312 22.23 28.20 -5.48
CA CYS A 312 22.36 29.48 -4.78
C CYS A 312 23.82 29.85 -4.52
N ASN A 313 24.62 28.92 -3.98
CA ASN A 313 26.04 29.17 -3.74
C ASN A 313 26.80 29.47 -5.04
N SER A 314 26.51 28.74 -6.12
CA SER A 314 27.12 29.00 -7.42
C SER A 314 26.73 30.37 -7.99
N ALA A 315 25.47 30.78 -7.81
CA ALA A 315 25.01 32.11 -8.22
C ALA A 315 25.70 33.22 -7.39
N ASP A 316 25.80 33.06 -6.07
CA ASP A 316 26.51 34.00 -5.20
C ASP A 316 27.98 34.13 -5.58
N GLU A 317 28.65 33.03 -5.92
CA GLU A 317 30.02 33.04 -6.45
C GLU A 317 30.14 33.80 -7.77
N GLN A 318 29.18 33.64 -8.69
CA GLN A 318 29.18 34.37 -9.95
C GLN A 318 28.93 35.87 -9.74
N ILE A 319 28.01 36.23 -8.85
CA ILE A 319 27.75 37.64 -8.49
C ILE A 319 29.01 38.27 -7.89
N ALA A 320 29.67 37.60 -6.94
CA ALA A 320 30.91 38.09 -6.34
C ALA A 320 32.04 38.25 -7.37
N ARG A 321 32.15 37.34 -8.35
CA ARG A 321 33.10 37.49 -9.48
C ARG A 321 32.77 38.72 -10.33
N HIS A 322 31.50 38.94 -10.65
CA HIS A 322 31.08 40.12 -11.42
C HIS A 322 31.35 41.44 -10.68
N GLU A 323 31.09 41.48 -9.37
CA GLU A 323 31.41 42.64 -8.53
C GLU A 323 32.92 42.95 -8.55
N LEU A 324 33.76 41.92 -8.38
CA LEU A 324 35.22 42.06 -8.44
C LEU A 324 35.69 42.59 -9.81
N ILE A 325 35.17 42.03 -10.91
CA ILE A 325 35.50 42.50 -12.27
C ILE A 325 35.07 43.96 -12.43
N SER A 326 33.87 44.33 -11.95
CA SER A 326 33.36 45.69 -12.04
C SER A 326 34.21 46.70 -11.24
N GLU A 327 34.67 46.33 -10.05
CA GLU A 327 35.59 47.13 -9.23
C GLU A 327 36.97 47.29 -9.89
N GLN A 328 37.51 46.21 -10.46
CA GLN A 328 38.77 46.26 -11.22
C GLN A 328 38.66 47.11 -12.49
N LEU A 329 37.50 47.07 -13.15
CA LEU A 329 37.21 47.91 -14.31
C LEU A 329 37.16 49.39 -13.92
N HIS A 330 36.44 49.73 -12.85
CA HIS A 330 36.33 51.10 -12.34
C HIS A 330 37.69 51.65 -11.90
N SER A 331 38.49 50.89 -11.17
CA SER A 331 39.84 51.31 -10.77
C SER A 331 40.81 51.43 -11.96
N SER A 332 40.66 50.60 -12.98
CA SER A 332 41.40 50.72 -14.25
C SER A 332 40.97 51.97 -15.04
N LEU A 333 39.68 52.32 -15.00
CA LEU A 333 39.14 53.54 -15.60
C LEU A 333 39.58 54.82 -14.86
N ASP A 334 39.63 54.79 -13.52
CA ASP A 334 40.12 55.92 -12.71
C ASP A 334 41.64 56.13 -12.84
N SER A 335 42.39 55.08 -13.21
CA SER A 335 43.83 55.16 -13.50
C SER A 335 44.14 55.47 -14.98
N LEU A 336 43.12 55.64 -15.83
CA LEU A 336 43.28 56.20 -17.17
C LEU A 336 43.51 57.71 -17.09
N ASP A 337 44.73 58.07 -16.68
CA ASP A 337 45.30 59.31 -17.16
C ASP A 337 45.56 59.15 -18.67
N SER A 338 45.16 60.17 -19.44
CA SER A 338 44.85 60.17 -20.88
C SER A 338 45.95 59.73 -21.87
N SER A 339 47.06 59.14 -21.41
CA SER A 339 48.23 58.81 -22.22
C SER A 339 48.40 57.33 -22.59
N ASN A 340 47.70 56.36 -21.97
CA ASN A 340 47.95 54.92 -22.20
C ASN A 340 46.70 54.03 -22.33
N ALA A 341 45.58 54.60 -22.79
CA ALA A 341 44.29 53.89 -22.88
C ALA A 341 44.32 52.61 -23.73
N ALA A 342 45.06 52.59 -24.84
CA ALA A 342 45.09 51.46 -25.76
C ALA A 342 45.79 50.21 -25.17
N ALA A 343 46.87 50.39 -24.41
CA ALA A 343 47.62 49.27 -23.82
C ALA A 343 46.87 48.62 -22.64
N ASN A 344 46.08 49.42 -21.92
CA ASN A 344 45.31 48.95 -20.77
C ASN A 344 44.04 48.20 -21.19
N VAL A 345 43.40 48.61 -22.29
CA VAL A 345 42.25 47.88 -22.88
C VAL A 345 42.68 46.49 -23.40
N SER A 346 43.84 46.38 -24.05
CA SER A 346 44.36 45.06 -24.48
C SER A 346 44.69 44.13 -23.29
N LYS A 347 45.14 44.68 -22.16
CA LYS A 347 45.39 43.89 -20.94
C LYS A 347 44.11 43.38 -20.30
N LEU A 348 43.06 44.19 -20.33
CA LEU A 348 41.74 43.84 -19.82
C LEU A 348 41.05 42.78 -20.69
N ILE A 349 41.19 42.86 -22.01
CA ILE A 349 40.68 41.84 -22.95
C ILE A 349 41.38 40.50 -22.71
N ASN A 350 42.71 40.48 -22.58
CA ASN A 350 43.45 39.25 -22.31
C ASN A 350 43.13 38.62 -20.94
N TYR A 351 42.68 39.39 -19.94
CA TYR A 351 42.28 38.88 -18.62
C TYR A 351 40.86 38.31 -18.62
N LEU A 352 40.02 38.68 -19.59
CA LEU A 352 38.65 38.17 -19.75
C LEU A 352 38.59 36.94 -20.66
N GLU A 353 39.66 36.64 -21.40
CA GLU A 353 39.78 35.48 -22.30
C GLU A 353 40.43 34.24 -21.65
N ASP A 354 41.07 34.39 -20.48
CA ASP A 354 41.53 33.31 -19.58
C ASP A 354 40.49 33.03 -18.49
#